data_AF-A0A135UIN3-F1
#
_entry.id   AF-A0A135UIN3-F1
#
_cell.length_a   1.000
_cell.length_b   1.000
_cell.length_c   1.000
_cell.angle_alpha   90.00
_cell.angle_beta   90.00
_cell.angle_gamma   90.00
#
_symmetry.space_group_name_H-M   'P 1'
#
loop_
_entity.id
_entity.type
_entity.pdbx_description
1 polymer ?
#
loop_
_entity_poly.entity_id
_entity_poly.type
_entity_poly.pdbx_seq_one_letter_code
_entity_poly.pdbx_strand_id
1 'polypeptide(L)'
;MVRAADFAAASRPSRTDVEIHDVEVGGVTPKELDGTFYRYYDGSYYENGSKAIPFGGDRSVSAFRIKDGKVSFQQKYVLTERLVAERKAGLSLFGINEKPFTHHPCVRAVVDTSANTNVVVHANKLLAVSEGGPAHELDPSKFDSKLCVKGWLLRFRNQ
;
A
#
# COMPACT_ATOMS: atom_id res chain seq x y z
N MET A 1 0.32 25.09 11.09
CA MET A 1 0.30 23.96 10.13
C MET A 1 -1.05 23.99 9.43
N VAL A 2 -1.11 24.46 8.18
CA VAL A 2 -2.36 24.49 7.42
C VAL A 2 -2.58 23.07 6.89
N ARG A 3 -3.59 22.36 7.41
CA ARG A 3 -4.02 21.08 6.84
C ARG A 3 -4.76 21.37 5.54
N ALA A 4 -4.35 20.73 4.45
CA ALA A 4 -5.11 20.80 3.21
C ALA A 4 -6.52 20.19 3.45
N ALA A 5 -7.55 20.81 2.86
CA ALA A 5 -8.94 20.37 3.02
C ALA A 5 -9.13 18.89 2.64
N ASP A 6 -8.30 18.40 1.73
CA ASP A 6 -8.25 17.02 1.25
C ASP A 6 -7.94 15.98 2.34
N PHE A 7 -7.45 16.39 3.53
CA PHE A 7 -7.12 15.49 4.65
C PHE A 7 -7.96 15.77 5.90
N ALA A 8 -9.18 16.27 5.70
CA ALA A 8 -10.15 16.55 6.76
C ALA A 8 -11.29 15.52 6.81
N ALA A 9 -11.98 15.45 7.95
CA ALA A 9 -13.14 14.58 8.14
C ALA A 9 -12.91 13.13 7.67
N ALA A 10 -13.67 12.65 6.69
CA ALA A 10 -13.63 11.26 6.21
C ALA A 10 -12.32 10.89 5.49
N SER A 11 -11.56 11.87 4.99
CA SER A 11 -10.25 11.64 4.33
C SER A 11 -9.07 11.87 5.27
N ARG A 12 -9.33 12.03 6.57
CA ARG A 12 -8.28 12.11 7.58
C ARG A 12 -7.47 10.80 7.60
N PRO A 13 -6.13 10.85 7.50
CA PRO A 13 -5.32 9.64 7.55
C PRO A 13 -5.52 8.90 8.87
N SER A 14 -5.81 7.60 8.80
CA SER A 14 -5.96 6.76 9.99
C SER A 14 -4.60 6.23 10.49
N ARG A 15 -3.67 6.01 9.55
CA ARG A 15 -2.32 5.44 9.74
C ARG A 15 -2.34 4.14 10.55
N THR A 16 -3.38 3.36 10.36
CA THR A 16 -3.65 2.17 11.16
C THR A 16 -3.02 0.92 10.56
N ASP A 17 -2.23 0.23 11.37
CA ASP A 17 -1.82 -1.16 11.16
C ASP A 17 -2.67 -2.03 12.10
N VAL A 18 -3.54 -2.87 11.54
CA VAL A 18 -4.60 -3.56 12.28
C VAL A 18 -4.73 -5.01 11.85
N GLU A 19 -5.06 -5.87 12.81
CA GLU A 19 -5.45 -7.25 12.59
C GLU A 19 -6.63 -7.58 13.50
N ILE A 20 -7.69 -8.14 12.92
CA ILE A 20 -8.91 -8.54 13.62
C ILE A 20 -9.28 -9.94 13.14
N HIS A 21 -9.35 -10.88 14.07
CA HIS A 21 -9.83 -12.22 13.82
C HIS A 21 -11.33 -12.31 14.09
N ASP A 22 -12.05 -13.06 13.24
CA ASP A 22 -13.48 -13.34 13.39
C ASP A 22 -14.31 -12.06 13.57
N VAL A 23 -14.28 -11.20 12.54
CA VAL A 23 -15.01 -9.91 12.56
C VAL A 23 -16.51 -10.15 12.71
N GLU A 24 -17.19 -9.21 13.39
CA GLU A 24 -18.65 -9.26 13.52
C GLU A 24 -19.32 -9.10 12.15
N VAL A 25 -20.15 -10.08 11.77
CA VAL A 25 -20.88 -10.08 10.50
C VAL A 25 -22.38 -10.00 10.77
N GLY A 26 -23.04 -8.99 10.22
CA GLY A 26 -24.49 -8.97 10.11
C GLY A 26 -24.96 -9.92 9.02
N GLY A 27 -25.69 -10.98 9.38
CA GLY A 27 -26.18 -11.99 8.44
C GLY A 27 -25.34 -13.28 8.46
N VAL A 28 -25.28 -14.00 7.33
CA VAL A 28 -24.56 -15.27 7.20
C VAL A 28 -23.51 -15.17 6.09
N THR A 29 -22.25 -15.41 6.43
CA THR A 29 -21.17 -15.53 5.44
C THR A 29 -21.24 -16.91 4.76
N PRO A 30 -21.26 -16.99 3.42
CA PRO A 30 -21.28 -18.27 2.71
C PRO A 30 -20.06 -19.14 3.05
N LYS A 31 -20.29 -20.43 3.32
CA LYS A 31 -19.23 -21.38 3.69
C LYS A 31 -18.39 -21.81 2.49
N GLU A 32 -18.91 -21.62 1.30
CA GLU A 32 -18.31 -21.97 0.02
C GLU A 32 -17.20 -20.98 -0.39
N LEU A 33 -17.18 -19.79 0.22
CA LEU A 33 -16.12 -18.80 -0.03
C LEU A 33 -14.85 -19.18 0.72
N ASP A 34 -13.82 -19.54 -0.05
CA ASP A 34 -12.46 -19.70 0.42
C ASP A 34 -11.53 -18.80 -0.40
N GLY A 35 -11.27 -17.60 0.11
CA GLY A 35 -10.34 -16.67 -0.53
C GLY A 35 -10.03 -15.43 0.31
N THR A 36 -9.28 -14.52 -0.31
CA THR A 36 -8.96 -13.22 0.29
C THR A 36 -9.30 -12.11 -0.70
N PHE A 37 -10.08 -11.13 -0.24
CA PHE A 37 -10.32 -9.91 -0.98
C PHE A 37 -9.33 -8.83 -0.53
N TYR A 38 -8.56 -8.31 -1.49
CA TYR A 38 -7.57 -7.25 -1.27
C TYR A 38 -8.06 -5.94 -1.85
N ARG A 39 -7.80 -4.84 -1.14
CA ARG A 39 -8.01 -3.47 -1.65
C ARG A 39 -7.02 -2.50 -1.02
N TYR A 40 -6.80 -1.36 -1.66
CA TYR A 40 -6.16 -0.26 -0.98
C TYR A 40 -7.09 0.41 0.03
N TYR A 41 -6.46 0.97 1.05
CA TYR A 41 -7.07 1.78 2.07
C TYR A 41 -6.07 2.82 2.58
N ASP A 42 -6.60 3.88 3.17
CA ASP A 42 -5.89 4.99 3.80
C ASP A 42 -4.88 5.75 2.94
N GLY A 43 -4.72 7.04 3.26
CA GLY A 43 -3.79 7.95 2.62
C GLY A 43 -2.42 7.99 3.30
N SER A 44 -1.64 9.01 2.91
CA SER A 44 -0.23 9.20 3.23
C SER A 44 0.10 9.01 4.72
N TYR A 45 1.15 8.24 5.00
CA TYR A 45 1.69 8.08 6.35
C TYR A 45 2.32 9.37 6.89
N TYR A 46 2.98 10.17 6.04
CA TYR A 46 3.44 11.51 6.35
C TYR A 46 2.79 12.51 5.39
N GLU A 47 2.29 13.63 5.92
CA GLU A 47 1.69 14.69 5.11
C GLU A 47 2.75 15.72 4.69
N ASN A 48 2.77 16.09 3.41
CA ASN A 48 3.67 17.12 2.87
C ASN A 48 2.99 18.50 2.79
N GLY A 49 2.17 18.83 3.80
CA GLY A 49 1.46 20.12 3.87
C GLY A 49 0.67 20.44 2.59
N SER A 50 0.91 21.63 2.02
CA SER A 50 0.23 22.11 0.81
C SER A 50 0.59 21.37 -0.48
N LYS A 51 1.59 20.48 -0.45
CA LYS A 51 2.00 19.67 -1.61
C LYS A 51 1.33 18.29 -1.65
N ALA A 52 0.57 17.94 -0.60
CA ALA A 52 -0.10 16.66 -0.52
C ALA A 52 -1.36 16.66 -1.41
N ILE A 53 -1.49 15.63 -2.25
CA ILE A 53 -2.68 15.38 -3.07
C ILE A 53 -3.24 13.98 -2.74
N PRO A 54 -4.54 13.71 -2.93
CA PRO A 54 -5.17 12.44 -2.55
C PRO A 54 -4.54 11.17 -3.19
N PHE A 55 -3.97 11.32 -4.38
CA PHE A 55 -3.30 10.22 -5.12
C PHE A 55 -1.79 10.15 -4.86
N GLY A 56 -1.26 11.11 -4.10
CA GLY A 56 0.17 11.29 -3.85
C GLY A 56 0.74 10.34 -2.81
N GLY A 57 -0.12 9.87 -1.91
CA GLY A 57 0.30 9.16 -0.71
C GLY A 57 0.69 7.71 -0.92
N ASP A 58 1.59 7.25 -0.06
CA ASP A 58 1.68 5.83 0.30
C ASP A 58 0.33 5.33 0.78
N ARG A 59 0.00 4.08 0.47
CA ARG A 59 -1.28 3.47 0.85
C ARG A 59 -1.08 2.19 1.64
N SER A 60 -2.06 1.93 2.51
CA SER A 60 -2.22 0.63 3.15
C SER A 60 -3.03 -0.30 2.27
N VAL A 61 -2.82 -1.60 2.42
CA VAL A 61 -3.63 -2.64 1.79
C VAL A 61 -4.42 -3.30 2.89
N SER A 62 -5.73 -3.37 2.68
CA SER A 62 -6.64 -4.19 3.49
C SER A 62 -6.82 -5.56 2.86
N ALA A 63 -6.88 -6.59 3.69
CA ALA A 63 -7.27 -7.95 3.33
C ALA A 63 -8.47 -8.39 4.16
N PHE A 64 -9.46 -8.98 3.48
CA PHE A 64 -10.55 -9.72 4.08
C PHE A 64 -10.41 -11.19 3.72
N ARG A 65 -9.93 -12.00 4.66
CA ARG A 65 -9.82 -13.45 4.50
C ARG A 65 -11.14 -14.09 4.89
N ILE A 66 -11.79 -14.75 3.94
CA ILE A 66 -13.06 -15.44 4.15
C ILE A 66 -12.82 -16.93 4.06
N LYS A 67 -13.15 -17.68 5.12
CA LYS A 67 -13.04 -19.13 5.14
C LYS A 67 -14.01 -19.72 6.16
N ASP A 68 -14.68 -20.83 5.81
CA ASP A 68 -15.55 -21.60 6.72
C ASP A 68 -16.67 -20.76 7.35
N GLY A 69 -17.17 -19.75 6.62
CA GLY A 69 -18.20 -18.82 7.11
C GLY A 69 -17.69 -17.78 8.11
N LYS A 70 -16.36 -17.63 8.28
CA LYS A 70 -15.72 -16.62 9.10
C LYS A 70 -14.94 -15.62 8.26
N VAL A 71 -14.80 -14.41 8.77
CA VAL A 71 -14.03 -13.34 8.12
C VAL A 71 -12.95 -12.83 9.07
N SER A 72 -11.72 -12.73 8.59
CA SER A 72 -10.62 -12.03 9.29
C SER A 72 -10.22 -10.79 8.49
N PHE A 73 -9.92 -9.70 9.19
CA PHE A 73 -9.50 -8.44 8.60
C PHE A 73 -8.05 -8.14 8.97
N GLN A 74 -7.28 -7.67 8.00
CA GLN A 74 -5.94 -7.16 8.24
C GLN A 74 -5.70 -5.93 7.38
N GLN A 75 -4.90 -4.99 7.87
CA GLN A 75 -4.48 -3.83 7.13
C GLN A 75 -3.05 -3.46 7.49
N LYS A 76 -2.21 -3.25 6.46
CA LYS A 76 -0.82 -2.79 6.62
C LYS A 76 -0.38 -1.90 5.47
N TYR A 77 0.57 -1.01 5.73
CA TYR A 77 1.23 -0.23 4.69
C TYR A 77 2.12 -1.07 3.77
N VAL A 78 2.13 -0.72 2.48
CA VAL A 78 3.16 -1.20 1.55
C VAL A 78 4.47 -0.48 1.87
N LEU A 79 5.50 -1.20 2.31
CA LEU A 79 6.82 -0.62 2.61
C LEU A 79 7.61 -0.45 1.30
N THR A 80 7.22 0.56 0.54
CA THR A 80 8.00 1.09 -0.57
C THR A 80 9.32 1.67 -0.04
N GLU A 81 10.35 1.78 -0.89
CA GLU A 81 11.59 2.46 -0.48
C GLU A 81 11.31 3.90 -0.01
N ARG A 82 10.34 4.55 -0.67
CA ARG A 82 9.80 5.86 -0.32
C ARG A 82 9.33 5.88 1.14
N LEU A 83 8.37 5.02 1.51
CA LEU A 83 7.82 4.99 2.86
C LEU A 83 8.88 4.60 3.90
N VAL A 84 9.79 3.68 3.57
CA VAL A 84 10.89 3.29 4.46
C VAL A 84 11.82 4.49 4.74
N ALA A 85 12.17 5.27 3.72
CA ALA A 85 12.99 6.47 3.88
C ALA A 85 12.28 7.55 4.72
N GLU A 86 10.99 7.79 4.48
CA GLU A 86 10.21 8.76 5.26
C GLU A 86 10.03 8.32 6.72
N ARG A 87 9.78 7.02 6.98
CA ARG A 87 9.72 6.46 8.34
C ARG A 87 11.04 6.62 9.07
N LYS A 88 12.17 6.38 8.39
CA LYS A 88 13.51 6.56 8.97
C LYS A 88 13.81 8.02 9.31
N ALA A 89 13.34 8.97 8.49
CA ALA A 89 13.52 10.40 8.73
C ALA A 89 12.47 10.99 9.69
N GLY A 90 11.35 10.30 9.91
CA GLY A 90 10.24 10.77 10.74
C GLY A 90 9.42 11.90 10.10
N LEU A 91 9.58 12.14 8.79
CA LEU A 91 8.96 13.25 8.06
C LEU A 91 8.85 12.93 6.56
N SER A 92 7.97 13.64 5.85
CA SER A 92 7.83 13.46 4.40
C SER A 92 9.04 14.04 3.66
N LEU A 93 9.70 13.19 2.86
CA LEU A 93 10.89 13.53 2.07
C LEU A 93 10.54 13.76 0.60
N PHE A 94 9.40 13.23 0.16
CA PHE A 94 9.01 13.27 -1.23
C PHE A 94 7.87 14.28 -1.44
N GLY A 95 8.11 15.18 -2.40
CA GLY A 95 7.16 16.18 -2.87
C GLY A 95 5.96 15.64 -3.65
N ILE A 96 5.58 16.36 -4.69
CA ILE A 96 4.50 15.97 -5.59
C ILE A 96 4.98 14.77 -6.41
N ASN A 97 4.14 13.73 -6.53
CA ASN A 97 4.46 12.53 -7.30
C ASN A 97 4.95 12.86 -8.71
N GLU A 98 5.95 12.10 -9.17
CA GLU A 98 6.49 12.22 -10.52
C GLU A 98 7.11 13.59 -10.84
N LYS A 99 7.35 14.42 -9.81
CA LYS A 99 8.06 15.70 -9.93
C LYS A 99 9.32 15.68 -9.05
N PRO A 100 10.43 15.09 -9.53
CA PRO A 100 11.65 14.87 -8.75
C PRO A 100 12.24 16.13 -8.12
N PHE A 101 12.08 17.29 -8.77
CA PHE A 101 12.58 18.58 -8.27
C PHE A 101 11.87 19.06 -7.00
N THR A 102 10.74 18.46 -6.65
CA THR A 102 9.99 18.81 -5.44
C THR A 102 10.37 17.97 -4.22
N HIS A 103 11.18 16.91 -4.42
CA HIS A 103 11.65 16.04 -3.36
C HIS A 103 12.86 16.63 -2.63
N HIS A 104 13.10 16.15 -1.41
CA HIS A 104 14.32 16.48 -0.68
C HIS A 104 15.56 15.92 -1.41
N PRO A 105 16.69 16.67 -1.49
CA PRO A 105 17.87 16.22 -2.22
C PRO A 105 18.43 14.85 -1.78
N CYS A 106 18.20 14.45 -0.53
CA CYS A 106 18.71 13.19 0.03
C CYS A 106 18.01 11.93 -0.52
N VAL A 107 16.84 12.05 -1.15
CA VAL A 107 16.09 10.89 -1.70
C VAL A 107 16.19 10.75 -3.22
N ARG A 108 17.09 11.51 -3.86
CA ARG A 108 17.25 11.48 -5.34
C ARG A 108 17.60 10.11 -5.92
N ALA A 109 18.19 9.23 -5.12
CA ALA A 109 18.56 7.87 -5.52
C ALA A 109 17.50 6.81 -5.15
N VAL A 110 16.42 7.21 -4.48
CA VAL A 110 15.36 6.30 -4.03
C VAL A 110 14.31 6.18 -5.13
N VAL A 111 13.75 4.98 -5.32
CA VAL A 111 12.66 4.78 -6.28
C VAL A 111 11.40 5.51 -5.79
N ASP A 112 10.96 6.54 -6.53
CA ASP A 112 9.73 7.30 -6.24
C ASP A 112 8.50 6.55 -6.76
N THR A 113 8.04 5.57 -5.99
CA THR A 113 6.79 4.86 -6.25
C THR A 113 6.02 4.66 -4.95
N SER A 114 4.73 4.97 -4.99
CA SER A 114 3.81 4.85 -3.86
C SER A 114 3.09 3.50 -3.81
N ALA A 115 3.21 2.68 -4.87
CA ALA A 115 2.55 1.39 -5.02
C ALA A 115 1.07 1.43 -4.56
N ASN A 116 0.29 2.35 -5.10
CA ASN A 116 -1.02 2.75 -4.55
C ASN A 116 -2.22 2.64 -5.51
N THR A 117 -2.03 2.15 -6.74
CA THR A 117 -3.06 2.14 -7.80
C THR A 117 -3.93 0.89 -7.75
N ASN A 118 -3.35 -0.31 -7.91
CA ASN A 118 -4.09 -1.56 -7.71
C ASN A 118 -3.30 -2.64 -6.92
N VAL A 119 -4.01 -3.57 -6.26
CA VAL A 119 -3.43 -4.78 -5.67
C VAL A 119 -3.98 -5.98 -6.43
N VAL A 120 -3.09 -6.73 -7.07
CA VAL A 120 -3.46 -7.84 -7.94
C VAL A 120 -2.79 -9.12 -7.51
N VAL A 121 -3.54 -10.23 -7.54
CA VAL A 121 -2.97 -11.57 -7.42
C VAL A 121 -2.67 -12.09 -8.82
N HIS A 122 -1.40 -12.31 -9.12
CA HIS A 122 -0.96 -12.84 -10.41
C HIS A 122 0.23 -13.76 -10.23
N ALA A 123 0.24 -14.91 -10.92
CA ALA A 123 1.31 -15.91 -10.86
C ALA A 123 1.69 -16.30 -9.41
N ASN A 124 0.68 -16.54 -8.55
CA ASN A 124 0.83 -16.86 -7.12
C ASN A 124 1.56 -15.79 -6.30
N LYS A 125 1.55 -14.54 -6.77
CA LYS A 125 2.13 -13.39 -6.07
C LYS A 125 1.07 -12.33 -5.84
N LEU A 126 1.14 -11.69 -4.68
CA LEU A 126 0.37 -10.49 -4.38
C LEU A 126 1.20 -9.28 -4.76
N LEU A 127 0.72 -8.49 -5.73
CA LEU A 127 1.45 -7.38 -6.32
C LEU A 127 0.71 -6.06 -6.04
N ALA A 128 1.36 -5.14 -5.35
CA ALA A 128 0.95 -3.75 -5.25
C ALA A 128 1.55 -2.97 -6.42
N VAL A 129 0.71 -2.35 -7.24
CA VAL A 129 1.12 -1.69 -8.48
C VAL A 129 0.79 -0.20 -8.47
N SER A 130 1.65 0.57 -9.14
CA SER A 130 1.44 1.99 -9.45
C SER A 130 1.98 2.26 -10.85
N GLU A 131 1.43 3.25 -11.53
CA GLU A 131 1.83 3.63 -12.89
C GLU A 131 3.25 4.23 -12.93
N GLY A 132 3.67 4.88 -11.84
CA GLY A 132 4.95 5.58 -11.76
C GLY A 132 6.17 4.70 -11.46
N GLY A 133 6.02 3.37 -11.33
CA GLY A 133 7.16 2.52 -10.97
C GLY A 133 6.89 1.02 -10.98
N PRO A 134 7.89 0.20 -10.58
CA PRO A 134 7.76 -1.26 -10.57
C PRO A 134 6.76 -1.76 -9.52
N ALA A 135 6.17 -2.92 -9.79
CA ALA A 135 5.30 -3.61 -8.86
C ALA A 135 6.04 -4.04 -7.58
N HIS A 136 5.37 -3.97 -6.44
CA HIS A 136 5.87 -4.43 -5.15
C HIS A 136 5.25 -5.77 -4.79
N GLU A 137 6.08 -6.77 -4.54
CA GLU A 137 5.60 -8.09 -4.11
C GLU A 137 5.35 -8.07 -2.60
N LEU A 138 4.12 -8.40 -2.21
CA LEU A 138 3.67 -8.45 -0.83
C LEU A 138 3.63 -9.91 -0.36
N ASP A 139 4.08 -10.17 0.87
CA ASP A 139 3.82 -11.44 1.53
C ASP A 139 2.37 -11.46 2.06
N PRO A 140 1.48 -12.35 1.57
CA PRO A 140 0.09 -12.39 2.01
C PRO A 140 -0.12 -12.78 3.48
N SER A 141 0.87 -13.46 4.09
CA SER A 141 0.78 -14.01 5.44
C SER A 141 1.29 -13.04 6.52
N LYS A 142 2.23 -12.19 6.15
CA LYS A 142 2.85 -11.21 7.06
C LYS A 142 2.54 -9.78 6.67
N PHE A 143 2.02 -9.56 5.45
CA PHE A 143 1.99 -8.26 4.80
C PHE A 143 3.31 -7.50 4.93
N ASP A 144 4.41 -8.25 4.90
CA ASP A 144 5.75 -7.71 4.85
C ASP A 144 6.10 -7.54 3.37
N SER A 145 6.40 -6.32 2.95
CA SER A 145 6.68 -6.04 1.53
C SER A 145 8.17 -6.17 1.27
N LYS A 146 8.53 -7.07 0.36
CA LYS A 146 9.86 -7.05 -0.23
C LYS A 146 9.78 -6.26 -1.52
N LEU A 147 10.63 -5.25 -1.65
CA LEU A 147 10.82 -4.56 -2.92
C LEU A 147 11.13 -5.60 -4.01
N CYS A 148 10.26 -5.71 -5.01
CA CYS A 148 10.50 -6.60 -6.14
C CYS A 148 11.35 -5.86 -7.17
N VAL A 149 12.66 -5.71 -6.90
CA VAL A 149 13.64 -5.33 -7.95
C VAL A 149 14.05 -6.53 -8.80
N LYS A 150 13.26 -7.61 -8.80
CA LYS A 150 13.38 -8.61 -9.87
C LYS A 150 12.68 -8.03 -11.07
N GLY A 151 13.43 -7.19 -11.79
CA GLY A 151 13.05 -6.68 -13.09
C GLY A 151 12.43 -7.80 -13.92
N TRP A 152 11.47 -7.41 -14.74
CA TRP A 152 10.83 -8.21 -15.76
C TRP A 152 11.87 -8.81 -16.73
N LEU A 153 12.62 -9.82 -16.28
CA LEU A 153 13.27 -10.77 -17.16
C LEU A 153 12.32 -11.94 -17.24
N LEU A 154 11.52 -11.98 -18.32
CA LEU A 154 10.85 -13.18 -18.79
C LEU A 154 11.89 -14.31 -18.83
N ARG A 155 11.96 -15.14 -17.78
CA ARG A 155 12.55 -16.47 -17.91
C ARG A 155 11.50 -17.34 -18.55
N PHE A 156 11.54 -17.42 -19.88
CA PHE A 156 11.00 -18.59 -20.56
C PHE A 156 11.70 -19.80 -19.95
N ARG A 157 10.94 -20.65 -19.26
CA ARG A 157 11.39 -22.01 -19.01
C ARG A 157 11.41 -22.69 -20.38
N ASN A 158 12.59 -22.86 -20.96
CA ASN A 158 12.75 -23.88 -21.98
C ASN A 158 12.37 -25.21 -21.35
N GLN A 159 11.50 -25.94 -22.06
CA GLN A 159 11.25 -27.36 -21.83
C GLN A 159 12.54 -28.15 -21.91
#